data_AF-A0A497DGM6-F1
#
_entry.id   AF-A0A497DGM6-F1
#
_cell.length_a   1.000
_cell.length_b   1.000
_cell.length_c   1.000
_cell.angle_alpha   90.00
_cell.angle_beta   90.00
_cell.angle_gamma   90.00
#
_symmetry.space_group_name_H-M   'P 1'
#
loop_
_entity.id
_entity.type
_entity.pdbx_description
1 polymer ?
#
loop_
_entity_poly.entity_id
_entity_poly.type
_entity_poly.pdbx_seq_one_letter_code
_entity_poly.pdbx_strand_id
1 'polypeptide(L)'
;MDPILIYTPAKTGRVRYVFRLVFEDILKVPYELTNDQEEFLKADQPRFIYGDKAFSDELFFKSSGMLFKKGVESIDPEPVEFEGIKAFFPVYGEHAVLPFDVFSAIFYLVTRYEEYLPFVKDLHGRFTAHLSTSAKMHILSKPVVNIWAARIREILTEKYPSLVFPKRKYKFIPTYDIDSAFAYKQKGLVRTIGGYVLSLRDLRWSDIAQRTRVLTGREKDPFDTFDLQIAYQKKYKLKPIYFFLFAHYGQYDKNINTRNSKFRFLVKSIGDYASVGVHSSYYTNEHPEMIAKEIRNLKTVLNKDIACNRQHFLRIVLPTTYRNLIENDITADYSMGYAALPGFRAGICSSYNFYDLDLEVETKLRIHPFAVMDGTLNDYMGLTPTDAIEHIKALIDEVKKVDGTFISLWHNESLSDQKRWKGWKNVYEQLIEYAIA
;
A
#
# COMPACT_ATOMS: atom_id res chain seq x y z
N MET A 1 -10.30 -13.88 26.70
CA MET A 1 -11.07 -12.64 26.62
C MET A 1 -12.36 -12.99 25.96
N ASP A 2 -13.46 -12.67 26.61
CA ASP A 2 -14.78 -12.92 26.03
C ASP A 2 -14.95 -12.03 24.79
N PRO A 3 -15.57 -12.55 23.72
CA PRO A 3 -15.77 -11.81 22.49
C PRO A 3 -16.71 -10.62 22.73
N ILE A 4 -16.51 -9.56 21.95
CA ILE A 4 -17.47 -8.45 21.90
C ILE A 4 -18.68 -8.91 21.10
N LEU A 5 -19.89 -8.88 21.69
CA LEU A 5 -21.12 -9.19 20.97
C LEU A 5 -21.63 -7.98 20.20
N ILE A 6 -21.82 -8.12 18.90
CA ILE A 6 -22.23 -7.02 18.03
C ILE A 6 -23.56 -7.38 17.39
N TYR A 7 -24.61 -6.66 17.77
CA TYR A 7 -25.89 -6.78 17.07
C TYR A 7 -25.83 -6.05 15.74
N THR A 8 -26.33 -6.70 14.69
CA THR A 8 -26.57 -6.09 13.39
C THR A 8 -27.79 -6.73 12.71
N PRO A 9 -28.66 -5.95 12.03
CA PRO A 9 -29.88 -6.51 11.44
C PRO A 9 -29.62 -7.57 10.37
N ALA A 10 -28.45 -7.53 9.70
CA ALA A 10 -28.05 -8.51 8.71
C ALA A 10 -26.53 -8.73 8.69
N LYS A 11 -26.10 -10.00 8.66
CA LYS A 11 -24.68 -10.40 8.62
C LYS A 11 -24.16 -10.52 7.17
N THR A 12 -24.25 -9.42 6.41
CA THR A 12 -23.82 -9.37 4.99
C THR A 12 -22.29 -9.57 4.83
N GLY A 13 -21.82 -9.81 3.60
CA GLY A 13 -20.38 -9.90 3.31
C GLY A 13 -19.62 -8.65 3.74
N ARG A 14 -20.17 -7.46 3.47
CA ARG A 14 -19.59 -6.16 3.84
C ARG A 14 -19.48 -5.98 5.35
N VAL A 15 -20.53 -6.33 6.10
CA VAL A 15 -20.53 -6.31 7.56
C VAL A 15 -19.46 -7.25 8.09
N ARG A 16 -19.45 -8.52 7.67
CA ARG A 16 -18.44 -9.49 8.11
C ARG A 16 -17.02 -8.98 7.85
N TYR A 17 -16.78 -8.49 6.65
CA TYR A 17 -15.47 -7.97 6.24
C TYR A 17 -15.00 -6.78 7.08
N VAL A 18 -15.83 -5.73 7.23
CA VAL A 18 -15.37 -4.52 7.92
C VAL A 18 -15.20 -4.74 9.42
N PHE A 19 -16.07 -5.53 10.04
CA PHE A 19 -15.95 -5.87 11.45
C PHE A 19 -14.72 -6.77 11.68
N ARG A 20 -14.44 -7.73 10.80
CA ARG A 20 -13.20 -8.52 10.86
C ARG A 20 -11.96 -7.64 10.74
N LEU A 21 -11.97 -6.68 9.81
CA LEU A 21 -10.89 -5.71 9.66
C LEU A 21 -10.68 -4.88 10.94
N VAL A 22 -11.75 -4.31 11.50
CA VAL A 22 -11.63 -3.46 12.69
C VAL A 22 -11.22 -4.27 13.92
N PHE A 23 -11.94 -5.34 14.23
CA PHE A 23 -11.79 -6.06 15.49
C PHE A 23 -10.63 -7.06 15.46
N GLU A 24 -10.49 -7.89 14.43
CA GLU A 24 -9.40 -8.89 14.37
C GLU A 24 -8.10 -8.31 13.80
N ASP A 25 -8.16 -7.55 12.71
CA ASP A 25 -6.95 -7.05 12.05
C ASP A 25 -6.35 -5.85 12.75
N ILE A 26 -7.18 -4.88 13.14
CA ILE A 26 -6.69 -3.62 13.70
C ILE A 26 -6.62 -3.66 15.23
N LEU A 27 -7.72 -4.00 15.91
CA LEU A 27 -7.83 -3.95 17.37
C LEU A 27 -7.39 -5.23 18.08
N LYS A 28 -7.24 -6.34 17.35
CA LYS A 28 -6.76 -7.64 17.85
C LYS A 28 -7.62 -8.22 18.98
N VAL A 29 -8.93 -7.99 18.94
CA VAL A 29 -9.89 -8.47 19.94
C VAL A 29 -10.93 -9.38 19.28
N PRO A 30 -11.31 -10.51 19.91
CA PRO A 30 -12.36 -11.37 19.38
C PRO A 30 -13.71 -10.66 19.39
N TYR A 31 -14.56 -10.99 18.41
CA TYR A 31 -15.91 -10.46 18.30
C TYR A 31 -16.87 -11.51 17.73
N GLU A 32 -18.16 -11.34 17.99
CA GLU A 32 -19.24 -12.16 17.46
C GLU A 32 -20.34 -11.28 16.91
N LEU A 33 -20.95 -11.70 15.79
CA LEU A 33 -22.09 -11.00 15.20
C LEU A 33 -23.38 -11.75 15.54
N THR A 34 -24.36 -11.06 16.10
CA THR A 34 -25.73 -11.54 16.26
C THR A 34 -26.73 -10.67 15.50
N ASN A 35 -27.83 -11.27 15.06
CA ASN A 35 -29.02 -10.59 14.55
C ASN A 35 -30.26 -10.97 15.37
N ASP A 36 -30.06 -11.61 16.52
CA ASP A 36 -31.08 -11.97 17.48
C ASP A 36 -31.04 -10.93 18.62
N GLN A 37 -32.13 -10.17 18.75
CA GLN A 37 -32.25 -9.16 19.81
C GLN A 37 -32.35 -9.79 21.19
N GLU A 38 -32.98 -10.95 21.35
CA GLU A 38 -33.09 -11.60 22.65
C GLU A 38 -31.73 -12.11 23.13
N GLU A 39 -30.96 -12.73 22.23
CA GLU A 39 -29.57 -13.13 22.50
C GLU A 39 -28.75 -11.91 22.94
N PHE A 40 -28.85 -10.80 22.19
CA PHE A 40 -28.13 -9.57 22.50
C PHE A 40 -28.49 -9.02 23.88
N LEU A 41 -29.78 -8.94 24.23
CA LEU A 41 -30.27 -8.39 25.49
C LEU A 41 -29.92 -9.27 26.71
N LYS A 42 -29.82 -10.59 26.53
CA LYS A 42 -29.47 -11.56 27.60
C LYS A 42 -27.97 -11.74 27.82
N ALA A 43 -27.12 -11.27 26.92
CA ALA A 43 -25.67 -11.43 27.04
C ALA A 43 -25.08 -10.65 28.22
N ASP A 44 -24.03 -11.16 28.85
CA ASP A 44 -23.29 -10.41 29.90
C ASP A 44 -21.95 -9.86 29.41
N GLN A 45 -21.52 -10.28 28.21
CA GLN A 45 -20.26 -9.84 27.60
C GLN A 45 -20.36 -8.43 27.01
N PRO A 46 -19.24 -7.70 26.84
CA PRO A 46 -19.23 -6.39 26.19
C PRO A 46 -19.94 -6.41 24.85
N ARG A 47 -20.86 -5.46 24.63
CA ARG A 47 -21.73 -5.49 23.45
C ARG A 47 -22.11 -4.12 22.92
N PHE A 48 -22.47 -4.05 21.65
CA PHE A 48 -23.02 -2.83 21.06
C PHE A 48 -23.92 -3.10 19.85
N ILE A 49 -24.74 -2.13 19.51
CA ILE A 49 -25.68 -2.17 18.39
C ILE A 49 -25.06 -1.47 17.18
N TYR A 50 -25.06 -2.12 16.03
CA TYR A 50 -24.84 -1.50 14.72
C TYR A 50 -26.08 -1.65 13.82
N GLY A 51 -26.80 -0.56 13.57
CA GLY A 51 -28.06 -0.60 12.82
C GLY A 51 -28.74 0.76 12.68
N ASP A 52 -29.98 0.79 12.20
CA ASP A 52 -30.71 2.06 12.02
C ASP A 52 -31.28 2.63 13.34
N LYS A 53 -31.68 1.77 14.27
CA LYS A 53 -32.31 2.16 15.53
C LYS A 53 -31.65 1.48 16.73
N ALA A 54 -31.50 2.25 17.81
CA ALA A 54 -31.22 1.70 19.12
C ALA A 54 -32.47 1.02 19.68
N PHE A 55 -32.27 -0.03 20.48
CA PHE A 55 -33.35 -0.74 21.18
C PHE A 55 -32.95 -1.13 22.62
N SER A 56 -31.83 -0.58 23.11
CA SER A 56 -31.33 -0.73 24.47
C SER A 56 -30.41 0.45 24.80
N ASP A 57 -30.02 0.60 26.05
CA ASP A 57 -29.09 1.64 26.53
C ASP A 57 -27.61 1.29 26.31
N GLU A 58 -27.33 0.28 25.48
CA GLU A 58 -25.98 -0.05 25.04
C GLU A 58 -25.45 0.91 23.98
N LEU A 59 -24.14 0.88 23.76
CA LEU A 59 -23.51 1.70 22.72
C LEU A 59 -24.19 1.45 21.36
N PHE A 60 -24.53 2.54 20.68
CA PHE A 60 -25.25 2.49 19.41
C PHE A 60 -24.46 3.20 18.31
N PHE A 61 -23.93 2.41 17.38
CA PHE A 61 -23.32 2.90 16.14
C PHE A 61 -24.40 2.91 15.05
N LYS A 62 -24.88 4.10 14.70
CA LYS A 62 -25.93 4.22 13.67
C LYS A 62 -25.36 3.90 12.30
N SER A 63 -26.09 3.07 11.54
CA SER A 63 -25.75 2.72 10.17
C SER A 63 -26.34 3.71 9.17
N SER A 64 -25.57 4.01 8.11
CA SER A 64 -26.02 4.70 6.90
C SER A 64 -26.71 3.76 5.90
N GLY A 65 -26.71 2.45 6.16
CA GLY A 65 -27.26 1.42 5.28
C GLY A 65 -26.30 0.87 4.23
N MET A 66 -25.14 1.49 4.00
CA MET A 66 -24.20 1.09 2.93
C MET A 66 -23.72 -0.36 3.05
N LEU A 67 -23.50 -0.86 4.27
CA LEU A 67 -23.04 -2.23 4.50
C LEU A 67 -24.12 -3.29 4.24
N PHE A 68 -25.39 -2.89 4.12
CA PHE A 68 -26.50 -3.79 3.82
C PHE A 68 -26.87 -3.82 2.33
N LYS A 69 -26.28 -2.93 1.52
CA LYS A 69 -26.45 -2.90 0.07
C LYS A 69 -25.55 -3.93 -0.62
N LYS A 70 -25.90 -4.24 -1.88
CA LYS A 70 -25.06 -4.99 -2.82
C LYS A 70 -24.74 -4.14 -4.04
N GLY A 71 -23.63 -4.43 -4.70
CA GLY A 71 -23.22 -3.75 -5.92
C GLY A 71 -22.65 -2.34 -5.66
N VAL A 72 -22.23 -1.71 -6.76
CA VAL A 72 -21.54 -0.42 -6.71
C VAL A 72 -22.47 0.66 -7.27
N GLU A 73 -22.82 1.62 -6.42
CA GLU A 73 -23.66 2.77 -6.77
C GLU A 73 -22.82 4.05 -6.64
N SER A 74 -23.15 5.09 -7.42
CA SER A 74 -22.50 6.39 -7.22
C SER A 74 -22.86 6.94 -5.84
N ILE A 75 -21.83 7.25 -5.05
CA ILE A 75 -21.97 7.88 -3.73
C ILE A 75 -21.17 9.18 -3.78
N ASP A 76 -21.82 10.29 -3.47
CA ASP A 76 -21.15 11.56 -3.18
C ASP A 76 -21.10 11.73 -1.65
N PRO A 77 -19.97 11.42 -1.00
CA PRO A 77 -19.94 11.36 0.45
C PRO A 77 -19.92 12.77 1.04
N GLU A 78 -21.01 13.16 1.69
CA GLU A 78 -21.07 14.43 2.43
C GLU A 78 -20.03 14.45 3.56
N PRO A 79 -19.18 15.49 3.64
CA PRO A 79 -18.18 15.58 4.69
C PRO A 79 -18.81 15.96 6.02
N VAL A 80 -18.32 15.36 7.09
CA VAL A 80 -18.64 15.72 8.47
C VAL A 80 -17.34 15.88 9.26
N GLU A 81 -17.22 16.97 10.00
CA GLU A 81 -16.04 17.22 10.83
C GLU A 81 -16.14 16.40 12.12
N PHE A 82 -15.11 15.60 12.41
CA PHE A 82 -15.04 14.80 13.63
C PHE A 82 -13.63 14.86 14.22
N GLU A 83 -13.51 15.45 15.41
CA GLU A 83 -12.23 15.56 16.15
C GLU A 83 -11.08 16.18 15.32
N GLY A 84 -11.41 17.17 14.48
CA GLY A 84 -10.44 17.88 13.63
C GLY A 84 -10.02 17.10 12.37
N ILE A 85 -10.74 16.03 12.03
CA ILE A 85 -10.54 15.25 10.80
C ILE A 85 -11.89 15.12 10.09
N LYS A 86 -11.90 15.33 8.77
CA LYS A 86 -13.09 15.07 7.96
C LYS A 86 -13.38 13.57 7.89
N ALA A 87 -14.62 13.20 8.19
CA ALA A 87 -15.21 11.90 7.95
C ALA A 87 -16.37 12.05 6.94
N PHE A 88 -17.08 10.94 6.67
CA PHE A 88 -18.19 10.90 5.73
C PHE A 88 -19.16 9.77 6.08
N PHE A 89 -20.31 9.74 5.40
CA PHE A 89 -21.54 9.03 5.82
C PHE A 89 -22.13 9.60 7.12
N PRO A 90 -22.55 10.88 7.12
CA PRO A 90 -23.18 11.47 8.29
C PRO A 90 -24.41 10.67 8.71
N VAL A 91 -24.60 10.52 10.01
CA VAL A 91 -25.79 9.88 10.59
C VAL A 91 -26.38 10.77 11.66
N TYR A 92 -27.70 10.83 11.69
CA TYR A 92 -28.46 11.67 12.63
C TYR A 92 -29.25 10.77 13.57
N GLY A 93 -29.04 10.92 14.87
CA GLY A 93 -29.79 10.19 15.90
C GLY A 93 -29.33 10.57 17.31
N GLU A 94 -30.29 10.83 18.21
CA GLU A 94 -30.03 11.36 19.56
C GLU A 94 -29.15 10.46 20.46
N HIS A 95 -28.96 9.19 20.07
CA HIS A 95 -28.18 8.22 20.83
C HIS A 95 -27.02 7.60 20.04
N ALA A 96 -26.71 8.11 18.84
CA ALA A 96 -25.58 7.61 18.07
C ALA A 96 -24.26 8.03 18.73
N VAL A 97 -23.36 7.08 18.97
CA VAL A 97 -22.07 7.34 19.63
C VAL A 97 -21.08 8.14 18.77
N LEU A 98 -21.32 8.18 17.45
CA LEU A 98 -20.53 8.94 16.49
C LEU A 98 -21.47 9.68 15.52
N PRO A 99 -21.06 10.85 14.99
CA PRO A 99 -21.87 11.63 14.05
C PRO A 99 -21.84 11.09 12.61
N PHE A 100 -21.21 9.94 12.38
CA PHE A 100 -21.10 9.28 11.08
C PHE A 100 -21.06 7.76 11.23
N ASP A 101 -21.42 7.06 10.16
CA ASP A 101 -21.27 5.62 10.08
C ASP A 101 -19.81 5.25 9.82
N VAL A 102 -19.06 5.10 10.92
CA VAL A 102 -17.63 4.77 10.91
C VAL A 102 -17.33 3.47 10.15
N PHE A 103 -18.20 2.46 10.22
CA PHE A 103 -17.96 1.19 9.55
C PHE A 103 -18.20 1.30 8.04
N SER A 104 -19.20 2.07 7.61
CA SER A 104 -19.38 2.37 6.17
C SER A 104 -18.23 3.22 5.62
N ALA A 105 -17.75 4.21 6.38
CA ALA A 105 -16.60 5.04 5.99
C ALA A 105 -15.32 4.20 5.84
N ILE A 106 -15.03 3.30 6.80
CA ILE A 106 -13.90 2.37 6.70
C ILE A 106 -14.05 1.49 5.47
N PHE A 107 -15.22 0.85 5.30
CA PHE A 107 -15.48 -0.04 4.17
C PHE A 107 -15.21 0.65 2.84
N TYR A 108 -15.80 1.83 2.62
CA TYR A 108 -15.62 2.62 1.39
C TYR A 108 -14.15 2.89 1.05
N LEU A 109 -13.33 3.27 2.05
CA LEU A 109 -11.91 3.56 1.84
C LEU A 109 -11.12 2.29 1.52
N VAL A 110 -11.29 1.21 2.30
CA VAL A 110 -10.42 0.04 2.16
C VAL A 110 -10.77 -0.80 0.93
N THR A 111 -12.04 -0.83 0.52
CA THR A 111 -12.43 -1.49 -0.73
C THR A 111 -12.12 -0.64 -1.95
N ARG A 112 -11.65 0.60 -1.76
CA ARG A 112 -11.45 1.60 -2.83
C ARG A 112 -12.72 1.73 -3.67
N TYR A 113 -13.86 1.86 -3.01
CA TYR A 113 -15.19 1.80 -3.62
C TYR A 113 -15.34 2.75 -4.82
N GLU A 114 -14.76 3.95 -4.75
CA GLU A 114 -14.74 4.95 -5.84
C GLU A 114 -14.03 4.47 -7.11
N GLU A 115 -13.13 3.49 -7.03
CA GLU A 115 -12.37 2.99 -8.18
C GLU A 115 -13.12 1.90 -8.97
N TYR A 116 -14.26 1.44 -8.46
CA TYR A 116 -15.18 0.57 -9.21
C TYR A 116 -16.18 1.36 -10.06
N LEU A 117 -16.31 2.66 -9.79
CA LEU A 117 -17.13 3.58 -10.58
C LEU A 117 -16.31 4.16 -11.74
N PRO A 118 -16.95 4.74 -12.78
CA PRO A 118 -16.23 5.49 -13.80
C PRO A 118 -15.39 6.61 -13.17
N PHE A 119 -14.09 6.63 -13.45
CA PHE A 119 -13.15 7.61 -12.91
C PHE A 119 -12.23 8.19 -14.00
N VAL A 120 -11.70 9.37 -13.72
CA VAL A 120 -10.69 10.01 -14.57
C VAL A 120 -9.36 9.29 -14.38
N LYS A 121 -8.86 8.72 -15.47
CA LYS A 121 -7.58 8.03 -15.52
C LYS A 121 -6.44 9.01 -15.75
N ASP A 122 -5.31 8.77 -15.10
CA ASP A 122 -4.07 9.46 -15.44
C ASP A 122 -3.44 8.90 -16.73
N LEU A 123 -2.27 9.43 -17.12
CA LEU A 123 -1.58 9.03 -18.35
C LEU A 123 -1.17 7.54 -18.40
N HIS A 124 -1.16 6.85 -17.26
CA HIS A 124 -0.88 5.42 -17.17
C HIS A 124 -2.14 4.58 -16.97
N GLY A 125 -3.33 5.17 -17.05
CA GLY A 125 -4.60 4.47 -16.85
C GLY A 125 -4.96 4.26 -15.37
N ARG A 126 -4.27 4.91 -14.43
CA ARG A 126 -4.46 4.75 -12.98
C ARG A 126 -5.52 5.73 -12.48
N PHE A 127 -6.09 5.44 -11.31
CA PHE A 127 -6.99 6.38 -10.64
C PHE A 127 -6.26 7.69 -10.28
N THR A 128 -6.85 8.83 -10.64
CA THR A 128 -6.25 10.16 -10.41
C THR A 128 -6.32 10.56 -8.93
N ALA A 129 -5.17 10.58 -8.25
CA ALA A 129 -5.07 10.82 -6.81
C ALA A 129 -5.77 12.10 -6.32
N HIS A 130 -5.59 13.22 -7.04
CA HIS A 130 -6.16 14.53 -6.68
C HIS A 130 -7.69 14.57 -6.70
N LEU A 131 -8.33 13.64 -7.42
CA LEU A 131 -9.79 13.57 -7.52
C LEU A 131 -10.41 12.58 -6.53
N SER A 132 -9.58 11.87 -5.76
CA SER A 132 -10.04 10.96 -4.71
C SER A 132 -10.83 11.70 -3.64
N THR A 133 -11.80 11.00 -3.04
CA THR A 133 -12.52 11.48 -1.85
C THR A 133 -11.54 11.90 -0.75
N SER A 134 -10.50 11.09 -0.50
CA SER A 134 -9.49 11.41 0.53
C SER A 134 -8.66 12.66 0.23
N ALA A 135 -8.37 12.95 -1.05
CA ALA A 135 -7.67 14.18 -1.44
C ALA A 135 -8.57 15.41 -1.26
N LYS A 136 -9.82 15.34 -1.74
CA LYS A 136 -10.81 16.41 -1.61
C LYS A 136 -11.12 16.75 -0.15
N MET A 137 -11.05 15.76 0.73
CA MET A 137 -11.23 15.92 2.18
C MET A 137 -9.94 16.26 2.93
N HIS A 138 -8.79 16.35 2.26
CA HIS A 138 -7.48 16.61 2.87
C HIS A 138 -7.08 15.60 3.96
N ILE A 139 -7.49 14.34 3.82
CA ILE A 139 -7.21 13.27 4.79
C ILE A 139 -6.14 12.27 4.32
N LEU A 140 -5.57 12.45 3.12
CA LEU A 140 -4.54 11.55 2.59
C LEU A 140 -3.30 11.41 3.49
N SER A 141 -2.94 12.46 4.22
CA SER A 141 -1.78 12.44 5.12
C SER A 141 -2.02 11.66 6.42
N LYS A 142 -3.25 11.15 6.65
CA LYS A 142 -3.63 10.48 7.89
C LYS A 142 -4.12 9.06 7.62
N PRO A 143 -3.72 8.07 8.44
CA PRO A 143 -4.28 6.72 8.36
C PRO A 143 -5.66 6.70 9.06
N VAL A 144 -6.64 7.43 8.52
CA VAL A 144 -7.96 7.67 9.16
C VAL A 144 -8.68 6.39 9.58
N VAL A 145 -8.54 5.29 8.84
CA VAL A 145 -9.13 3.99 9.22
C VAL A 145 -8.54 3.48 10.54
N ASN A 146 -7.22 3.62 10.72
CA ASN A 146 -6.57 3.26 11.98
C ASN A 146 -6.96 4.21 13.12
N ILE A 147 -7.08 5.52 12.82
CA ILE A 147 -7.49 6.53 13.79
C ILE A 147 -8.91 6.25 14.29
N TRP A 148 -9.85 6.00 13.37
CA TRP A 148 -11.24 5.67 13.71
C TRP A 148 -11.35 4.34 14.48
N ALA A 149 -10.56 3.32 14.12
CA ALA A 149 -10.50 2.10 14.91
C ALA A 149 -9.98 2.35 16.34
N ALA A 150 -8.95 3.19 16.50
CA ALA A 150 -8.47 3.59 17.83
C ALA A 150 -9.55 4.34 18.62
N ARG A 151 -10.37 5.17 17.96
CA ARG A 151 -11.51 5.84 18.60
C ARG A 151 -12.62 4.86 19.03
N ILE A 152 -12.93 3.87 18.20
CA ILE A 152 -13.86 2.78 18.56
C ILE A 152 -13.36 2.05 19.81
N ARG A 153 -12.06 1.75 19.89
CA ARG A 153 -11.44 1.14 21.08
C ARG A 153 -11.64 2.00 22.33
N GLU A 154 -11.43 3.31 22.24
CA GLU A 154 -11.60 4.24 23.36
C GLU A 154 -13.05 4.25 23.85
N ILE A 155 -14.01 4.43 22.95
CA ILE A 155 -15.46 4.39 23.26
C ILE A 155 -15.84 3.07 23.96
N LEU A 156 -15.34 1.94 23.45
CA LEU A 156 -15.59 0.63 24.06
C LEU A 156 -14.93 0.49 25.43
N THR A 157 -13.74 1.02 25.62
CA THR A 157 -13.02 0.97 26.90
C THR A 157 -13.69 1.85 27.96
N GLU A 158 -14.25 2.99 27.55
CA GLU A 158 -15.00 3.90 28.42
C GLU A 158 -16.28 3.23 28.96
N LYS A 159 -17.03 2.51 28.11
CA LYS A 159 -18.24 1.76 28.51
C LYS A 159 -17.90 0.46 29.24
N TYR A 160 -16.86 -0.24 28.81
CA TYR A 160 -16.45 -1.55 29.32
C TYR A 160 -14.99 -1.55 29.80
N PRO A 161 -14.69 -1.04 31.01
CA PRO A 161 -13.31 -0.91 31.50
C PRO A 161 -12.57 -2.25 31.68
N SER A 162 -13.29 -3.37 31.77
CA SER A 162 -12.71 -4.72 31.82
C SER A 162 -12.23 -5.23 30.46
N LEU A 163 -12.62 -4.57 29.35
CA LEU A 163 -12.22 -4.97 28.00
C LEU A 163 -10.77 -4.55 27.74
N VAL A 164 -9.90 -5.53 27.58
CA VAL A 164 -8.47 -5.31 27.34
C VAL A 164 -8.15 -5.49 25.87
N PHE A 165 -7.49 -4.50 25.27
CA PHE A 165 -7.02 -4.58 23.89
C PHE A 165 -5.54 -4.91 23.83
N PRO A 166 -5.09 -5.86 22.98
CA PRO A 166 -3.67 -6.11 22.81
C PRO A 166 -2.92 -4.89 22.31
N LYS A 167 -1.77 -4.61 22.93
CA LYS A 167 -0.89 -3.54 22.49
C LYS A 167 -0.24 -3.91 21.17
N ARG A 168 -0.38 -3.01 20.19
CA ARG A 168 0.35 -3.09 18.93
C ARG A 168 1.72 -2.45 19.10
N LYS A 169 2.57 -2.68 18.11
CA LYS A 169 3.86 -2.02 18.00
C LYS A 169 3.99 -1.49 16.59
N TYR A 170 4.39 -0.24 16.49
CA TYR A 170 4.87 0.35 15.24
C TYR A 170 5.86 -0.59 14.52
N LYS A 171 5.77 -0.64 13.19
CA LYS A 171 6.70 -1.38 12.33
C LYS A 171 7.12 -0.52 11.14
N PHE A 172 8.37 -0.67 10.71
CA PHE A 172 8.88 -0.10 9.48
C PHE A 172 9.28 -1.21 8.50
N ILE A 173 8.82 -1.11 7.25
CA ILE A 173 9.18 -2.03 6.16
C ILE A 173 9.63 -1.21 4.94
N PRO A 174 10.95 -1.12 4.66
CA PRO A 174 11.41 -0.57 3.41
C PRO A 174 11.17 -1.55 2.25
N THR A 175 10.77 -1.04 1.09
CA THR A 175 10.62 -1.81 -0.14
C THR A 175 11.44 -1.19 -1.26
N TYR A 176 11.98 -2.04 -2.14
CA TYR A 176 12.80 -1.62 -3.27
C TYR A 176 12.23 -2.13 -4.59
N ASP A 177 11.95 -1.22 -5.53
CA ASP A 177 11.53 -1.54 -6.88
C ASP A 177 12.74 -1.48 -7.82
N ILE A 178 13.03 -2.61 -8.47
CA ILE A 178 14.20 -2.78 -9.33
C ILE A 178 13.73 -2.82 -10.79
N ASP A 179 13.43 -1.65 -11.34
CA ASP A 179 13.05 -1.45 -12.74
C ASP A 179 14.22 -1.75 -13.69
N SER A 180 15.41 -1.33 -13.28
CA SER A 180 16.66 -1.57 -13.99
C SER A 180 17.81 -1.67 -12.99
N ALA A 181 18.41 -2.86 -12.87
CA ALA A 181 19.51 -3.05 -11.92
C ALA A 181 20.79 -2.27 -12.27
N PHE A 182 20.96 -1.86 -13.54
CA PHE A 182 22.13 -1.13 -14.03
C PHE A 182 21.73 0.00 -14.98
N ALA A 183 22.40 1.14 -14.89
CA ALA A 183 22.23 2.26 -15.80
C ALA A 183 22.85 1.96 -17.18
N TYR A 184 24.02 1.32 -17.21
CA TYR A 184 24.80 1.08 -18.43
C TYR A 184 25.18 -0.39 -18.62
N LYS A 185 25.62 -1.08 -17.56
CA LYS A 185 26.07 -2.48 -17.64
C LYS A 185 24.91 -3.42 -18.00
N GLN A 186 25.24 -4.57 -18.58
CA GLN A 186 24.31 -5.68 -18.84
C GLN A 186 23.10 -5.38 -19.76
N LYS A 187 23.03 -4.22 -20.41
CA LYS A 187 21.93 -3.86 -21.33
C LYS A 187 22.07 -4.46 -22.74
N GLY A 188 23.21 -5.07 -23.06
CA GLY A 188 23.51 -5.62 -24.40
C GLY A 188 23.95 -4.55 -25.40
N LEU A 189 24.62 -4.98 -26.48
CA LEU A 189 25.30 -4.09 -27.43
C LEU A 189 24.36 -3.07 -28.10
N VAL A 190 23.18 -3.51 -28.54
CA VAL A 190 22.21 -2.64 -29.23
C VAL A 190 21.78 -1.47 -28.36
N ARG A 191 21.43 -1.72 -27.09
CA ARG A 191 21.04 -0.64 -26.14
C ARG A 191 22.23 0.26 -25.80
N THR A 192 23.42 -0.32 -25.67
CA THR A 192 24.64 0.46 -25.43
C THR A 192 24.93 1.43 -26.57
N ILE A 193 24.91 0.96 -27.82
CA ILE A 193 25.12 1.79 -29.02
C ILE A 193 24.00 2.83 -29.14
N GLY A 194 22.73 2.41 -29.05
CA GLY A 194 21.58 3.30 -29.16
C GLY A 194 21.65 4.45 -28.15
N GLY A 195 22.04 4.17 -26.89
CA GLY A 195 22.18 5.27 -25.95
C GLY A 195 23.41 6.17 -26.19
N TYR A 196 24.48 5.72 -26.87
CA TYR A 196 25.57 6.62 -27.28
C TYR A 196 25.06 7.57 -28.36
N VAL A 197 24.31 7.05 -29.34
CA VAL A 197 23.64 7.85 -30.38
C VAL A 197 22.70 8.88 -29.76
N LEU A 198 21.85 8.48 -28.82
CA LEU A 198 20.96 9.42 -28.12
C LEU A 198 21.73 10.48 -27.34
N SER A 199 22.78 10.10 -26.61
CA SER A 199 23.60 11.07 -25.87
C SER A 199 24.38 12.01 -26.80
N LEU A 200 24.84 11.55 -27.97
CA LEU A 200 25.47 12.39 -28.98
C LEU A 200 24.47 13.38 -29.59
N ARG A 201 23.29 12.89 -29.98
CA ARG A 201 22.20 13.73 -30.52
C ARG A 201 21.77 14.82 -29.54
N ASP A 202 21.67 14.47 -28.26
CA ASP A 202 21.24 15.37 -27.20
C ASP A 202 22.42 16.16 -26.58
N LEU A 203 23.63 16.08 -27.16
CA LEU A 203 24.86 16.75 -26.71
C LEU A 203 25.24 16.49 -25.23
N ARG A 204 24.85 15.34 -24.68
CA ARG A 204 25.13 14.91 -23.30
C ARG A 204 26.51 14.27 -23.18
N TRP A 205 27.58 15.08 -23.33
CA TRP A 205 28.97 14.60 -23.27
C TRP A 205 29.34 13.92 -21.95
N SER A 206 28.81 14.40 -20.83
CA SER A 206 29.02 13.79 -19.51
C SER A 206 28.48 12.36 -19.44
N ASP A 207 27.31 12.09 -20.04
CA ASP A 207 26.72 10.75 -20.11
C ASP A 207 27.59 9.80 -20.95
N ILE A 208 28.16 10.29 -22.06
CA ILE A 208 29.06 9.51 -22.93
C ILE A 208 30.30 9.12 -22.13
N ALA A 209 30.93 10.08 -21.47
CA ALA A 209 32.14 9.87 -20.70
C ALA A 209 31.89 8.89 -19.53
N GLN A 210 30.82 9.09 -18.75
CA GLN A 210 30.46 8.19 -17.65
C GLN A 210 30.18 6.78 -18.16
N ARG A 211 29.36 6.64 -19.21
CA ARG A 211 29.08 5.33 -19.80
C ARG A 211 30.36 4.60 -20.21
N THR A 212 31.29 5.30 -20.88
CA THR A 212 32.57 4.70 -21.28
C THR A 212 33.38 4.25 -20.06
N ARG A 213 33.47 5.06 -19.00
CA ARG A 213 34.17 4.67 -17.77
C ARG A 213 33.51 3.46 -17.09
N VAL A 214 32.18 3.42 -17.03
CA VAL A 214 31.44 2.30 -16.43
C VAL A 214 31.62 1.01 -17.24
N LEU A 215 31.53 1.07 -18.57
CA LEU A 215 31.67 -0.09 -19.44
C LEU A 215 33.11 -0.62 -19.51
N THR A 216 34.11 0.27 -19.35
CA THR A 216 35.54 -0.11 -19.26
C THR A 216 35.98 -0.51 -17.86
N GLY A 217 35.07 -0.49 -16.88
CA GLY A 217 35.36 -0.89 -15.50
C GLY A 217 36.10 0.15 -14.65
N ARG A 218 36.27 1.38 -15.16
CA ARG A 218 36.91 2.51 -14.46
C ARG A 218 35.98 3.21 -13.46
N GLU A 219 34.67 2.93 -13.51
CA GLU A 219 33.66 3.49 -12.62
C GLU A 219 32.60 2.43 -12.27
N LYS A 220 32.03 2.50 -11.06
CA LYS A 220 30.88 1.67 -10.67
C LYS A 220 29.64 2.12 -11.45
N ASP A 221 28.75 1.19 -11.78
CA ASP A 221 27.50 1.57 -12.43
C ASP A 221 26.63 2.36 -11.44
N PRO A 222 26.08 3.53 -11.80
CA PRO A 222 25.31 4.35 -10.87
C PRO A 222 24.12 3.67 -10.22
N PHE A 223 23.48 2.71 -10.89
CA PHE A 223 22.31 2.01 -10.36
C PHE A 223 22.68 0.79 -9.52
N ASP A 224 23.97 0.42 -9.50
CA ASP A 224 24.51 -0.69 -8.72
C ASP A 224 24.74 -0.27 -7.25
N THR A 225 23.63 0.00 -6.57
CA THR A 225 23.58 0.47 -5.18
C THR A 225 23.28 -0.66 -4.17
N PHE A 226 23.26 -1.92 -4.62
CA PHE A 226 22.86 -3.06 -3.80
C PHE A 226 23.75 -3.28 -2.57
N ASP A 227 25.06 -3.08 -2.67
CA ASP A 227 25.98 -3.16 -1.52
C ASP A 227 25.61 -2.16 -0.42
N LEU A 228 25.19 -0.95 -0.81
CA LEU A 228 24.75 0.09 0.12
C LEU A 228 23.46 -0.33 0.81
N GLN A 229 22.50 -0.87 0.05
CA GLN A 229 21.23 -1.35 0.58
C GLN A 229 21.42 -2.50 1.58
N ILE A 230 22.29 -3.47 1.26
CA ILE A 230 22.67 -4.56 2.17
C ILE A 230 23.39 -4.01 3.42
N ALA A 231 24.26 -3.00 3.26
CA ALA A 231 24.92 -2.36 4.39
C ALA A 231 23.91 -1.68 5.34
N TYR A 232 22.92 -0.95 4.80
CA TYR A 232 21.83 -0.38 5.60
C TYR A 232 20.97 -1.46 6.27
N GLN A 233 20.67 -2.54 5.56
CA GLN A 233 19.95 -3.69 6.13
C GLN A 233 20.68 -4.23 7.36
N LYS A 234 22.00 -4.43 7.27
CA LYS A 234 22.81 -4.93 8.39
C LYS A 234 22.93 -3.91 9.52
N LYS A 235 23.20 -2.64 9.19
CA LYS A 235 23.37 -1.54 10.17
C LYS A 235 22.11 -1.35 11.02
N TYR A 236 20.94 -1.30 10.38
CA TYR A 236 19.67 -0.96 11.01
C TYR A 236 18.74 -2.16 11.24
N LYS A 237 19.22 -3.39 11.01
CA LYS A 237 18.46 -4.66 11.15
C LYS A 237 17.14 -4.67 10.38
N LEU A 238 17.14 -4.07 9.19
CA LEU A 238 15.94 -3.97 8.34
C LEU A 238 15.57 -5.33 7.76
N LYS A 239 14.30 -5.48 7.38
CA LYS A 239 13.77 -6.64 6.67
C LYS A 239 13.10 -6.17 5.37
N PRO A 240 13.89 -5.72 4.38
CA PRO A 240 13.34 -5.17 3.14
C PRO A 240 12.66 -6.22 2.28
N ILE A 241 11.82 -5.75 1.36
CA ILE A 241 11.25 -6.54 0.27
C ILE A 241 11.71 -5.93 -1.06
N TYR A 242 12.27 -6.75 -1.93
CA TYR A 242 12.71 -6.33 -3.25
C TYR A 242 11.73 -6.83 -4.31
N PHE A 243 11.25 -5.95 -5.17
CA PHE A 243 10.41 -6.28 -6.31
C PHE A 243 11.23 -6.14 -7.58
N PHE A 244 11.52 -7.26 -8.24
CA PHE A 244 12.30 -7.26 -9.48
C PHE A 244 11.38 -7.27 -10.69
N LEU A 245 11.61 -6.32 -11.61
CA LEU A 245 10.98 -6.33 -12.92
C LEU A 245 11.59 -7.46 -13.75
N PHE A 246 10.91 -8.60 -13.78
CA PHE A 246 11.37 -9.82 -14.45
C PHE A 246 10.61 -10.09 -15.75
N ALA A 247 10.36 -9.01 -16.49
CA ALA A 247 9.54 -8.95 -17.69
C ALA A 247 10.34 -9.10 -18.99
N HIS A 248 9.62 -9.19 -20.11
CA HIS A 248 10.20 -8.91 -21.43
C HIS A 248 10.40 -7.41 -21.61
N TYR A 249 11.45 -7.02 -22.33
CA TYR A 249 11.74 -5.62 -22.60
C TYR A 249 10.64 -5.00 -23.48
N GLY A 250 10.10 -3.86 -23.06
CA GLY A 250 8.98 -3.19 -23.73
C GLY A 250 9.10 -1.67 -23.71
N GLN A 251 8.01 -0.98 -24.05
CA GLN A 251 7.94 0.49 -24.05
C GLN A 251 8.14 1.07 -22.65
N TYR A 252 7.50 0.49 -21.64
CA TYR A 252 7.60 0.90 -20.24
C TYR A 252 8.57 0.02 -19.44
N ASP A 253 8.63 -1.28 -19.74
CA ASP A 253 9.49 -2.23 -19.03
C ASP A 253 10.93 -2.20 -19.58
N LYS A 254 11.84 -1.51 -18.88
CA LYS A 254 13.23 -1.28 -19.33
C LYS A 254 14.26 -2.14 -18.62
N ASN A 255 13.82 -3.23 -17.99
CA ASN A 255 14.64 -4.16 -17.24
C ASN A 255 15.75 -4.80 -18.10
N ILE A 256 16.65 -5.49 -17.40
CA ILE A 256 17.70 -6.29 -18.05
C ILE A 256 17.05 -7.57 -18.56
N ASN A 257 17.56 -8.08 -19.69
CA ASN A 257 17.11 -9.38 -20.21
C ASN A 257 17.18 -10.45 -19.11
N THR A 258 16.06 -11.13 -18.87
CA THR A 258 15.88 -12.10 -17.79
C THR A 258 16.79 -13.34 -17.91
N ARG A 259 17.37 -13.60 -19.08
CA ARG A 259 18.36 -14.67 -19.30
C ARG A 259 19.80 -14.24 -18.97
N ASN A 260 20.05 -12.94 -18.72
CA ASN A 260 21.38 -12.45 -18.38
C ASN A 260 21.88 -13.08 -17.07
N SER A 261 23.03 -13.76 -17.13
CA SER A 261 23.59 -14.50 -15.99
C SER A 261 23.93 -13.62 -14.79
N LYS A 262 24.45 -12.41 -15.02
CA LYS A 262 24.79 -11.47 -13.94
C LYS A 262 23.54 -10.90 -13.27
N PHE A 263 22.49 -10.61 -14.04
CA PHE A 263 21.22 -10.18 -13.46
C PHE A 263 20.56 -11.29 -12.65
N ARG A 264 20.53 -12.53 -13.17
CA ARG A 264 20.03 -13.69 -12.42
C ARG A 264 20.83 -13.95 -11.13
N PHE A 265 22.15 -13.81 -11.20
CA PHE A 265 23.02 -13.92 -10.03
C PHE A 265 22.70 -12.84 -8.99
N LEU A 266 22.51 -11.59 -9.41
CA LEU A 266 22.10 -10.51 -8.53
C LEU A 266 20.77 -10.82 -7.83
N VAL A 267 19.74 -11.23 -8.59
CA VAL A 267 18.43 -11.61 -8.04
C VAL A 267 18.57 -12.71 -6.99
N LYS A 268 19.36 -13.75 -7.29
CA LYS A 268 19.64 -14.84 -6.35
C LYS A 268 20.36 -14.33 -5.10
N SER A 269 21.41 -13.54 -5.28
CA SER A 269 22.19 -12.96 -4.17
C SER A 269 21.32 -12.11 -3.25
N ILE A 270 20.40 -11.31 -3.79
CA ILE A 270 19.45 -10.54 -2.95
C ILE A 270 18.47 -11.47 -2.23
N GLY A 271 17.99 -12.52 -2.91
CA GLY A 271 17.12 -13.54 -2.33
C GLY A 271 17.74 -14.40 -1.22
N ASP A 272 19.06 -14.32 -1.01
CA ASP A 272 19.75 -14.92 0.13
C ASP A 272 19.67 -14.05 1.40
N TYR A 273 19.46 -12.74 1.27
CA TYR A 273 19.44 -11.79 2.39
C TYR A 273 18.08 -11.12 2.64
N ALA A 274 17.18 -11.11 1.66
CA ALA A 274 15.90 -10.41 1.73
C ALA A 274 14.77 -11.16 1.03
N SER A 275 13.53 -10.76 1.33
CA SER A 275 12.36 -11.24 0.61
C SER A 275 12.34 -10.66 -0.81
N VAL A 276 11.99 -11.50 -1.79
CA VAL A 276 11.86 -11.08 -3.19
C VAL A 276 10.43 -11.34 -3.68
N GLY A 277 9.82 -10.32 -4.28
CA GLY A 277 8.55 -10.37 -4.97
C GLY A 277 8.69 -10.11 -6.47
N VAL A 278 7.63 -10.41 -7.21
CA VAL A 278 7.53 -10.03 -8.62
C VAL A 278 7.15 -8.56 -8.73
N HIS A 279 7.85 -7.81 -9.59
CA HIS A 279 7.39 -6.51 -10.03
C HIS A 279 6.64 -6.71 -11.36
N SER A 280 5.33 -6.97 -11.29
CA SER A 280 4.53 -7.33 -12.47
C SER A 280 4.58 -6.23 -13.53
N SER A 281 4.83 -6.62 -14.77
CA SER A 281 5.10 -5.67 -15.86
C SER A 281 3.91 -4.81 -16.24
N TYR A 282 4.18 -3.73 -16.97
CA TYR A 282 3.20 -2.69 -17.26
C TYR A 282 1.90 -3.21 -17.90
N TYR A 283 2.01 -4.24 -18.75
CA TYR A 283 0.92 -4.76 -19.57
C TYR A 283 0.23 -6.01 -18.99
N THR A 284 0.53 -6.42 -17.75
CA THR A 284 -0.10 -7.62 -17.15
C THR A 284 -1.60 -7.47 -16.90
N ASN A 285 -2.14 -6.24 -16.93
CA ASN A 285 -3.59 -6.02 -16.83
C ASN A 285 -4.30 -6.32 -18.16
N GLU A 286 -3.69 -5.98 -19.29
CA GLU A 286 -4.20 -6.28 -20.64
C GLU A 286 -3.92 -7.72 -21.05
N HIS A 287 -2.80 -8.27 -20.59
CA HIS A 287 -2.30 -9.59 -20.94
C HIS A 287 -2.02 -10.41 -19.67
N PRO A 288 -3.06 -10.92 -18.98
CA PRO A 288 -2.92 -11.64 -17.73
C PRO A 288 -1.98 -12.85 -17.80
N GLU A 289 -1.83 -13.48 -18.97
CA GLU A 289 -0.92 -14.60 -19.18
C GLU A 289 0.56 -14.24 -18.97
N MET A 290 0.91 -12.95 -19.05
CA MET A 290 2.26 -12.47 -18.81
C MET A 290 2.69 -12.66 -17.35
N ILE A 291 1.78 -12.44 -16.39
CA ILE A 291 2.13 -12.52 -14.97
C ILE A 291 2.55 -13.94 -14.58
N ALA A 292 1.85 -14.95 -15.09
CA ALA A 292 2.18 -16.36 -14.87
C ALA A 292 3.60 -16.67 -15.35
N LYS A 293 4.00 -16.11 -16.49
CA LYS A 293 5.34 -16.29 -17.07
C LYS A 293 6.41 -15.59 -16.23
N GLU A 294 6.15 -14.36 -15.79
CA GLU A 294 7.06 -13.57 -14.96
C GLU A 294 7.32 -14.24 -13.61
N ILE A 295 6.24 -14.68 -12.93
CA ILE A 295 6.30 -15.43 -11.67
C ILE A 295 7.09 -16.73 -11.85
N ARG A 296 6.75 -17.56 -12.85
CA ARG A 296 7.46 -18.83 -13.10
C ARG A 296 8.95 -18.62 -13.35
N ASN A 297 9.31 -17.61 -14.14
CA ASN A 297 10.70 -17.32 -14.44
C ASN A 297 11.46 -16.87 -13.19
N LEU A 298 10.88 -15.98 -12.38
CA LEU A 298 11.50 -15.51 -11.15
C LEU A 298 11.63 -16.65 -10.11
N LYS A 299 10.58 -17.46 -9.94
CA LYS A 299 10.57 -18.69 -9.12
C LYS A 299 11.71 -19.64 -9.53
N THR A 300 11.92 -19.83 -10.84
CA THR A 300 13.00 -20.68 -11.36
C THR A 300 14.40 -20.15 -11.01
N VAL A 301 14.59 -18.82 -11.00
CA VAL A 301 15.89 -18.22 -10.63
C VAL A 301 16.16 -18.36 -9.14
N LEU A 302 15.14 -18.14 -8.31
CA LEU A 302 15.26 -18.13 -6.85
C LEU A 302 15.15 -19.53 -6.22
N ASN A 303 14.59 -20.50 -6.94
CA ASN A 303 14.21 -21.81 -6.42
C ASN A 303 13.32 -21.70 -5.17
N LYS A 304 12.39 -20.74 -5.19
CA LYS A 304 11.44 -20.40 -4.11
C LYS A 304 10.12 -19.95 -4.71
N ASP A 305 9.01 -20.18 -4.00
CA ASP A 305 7.72 -19.62 -4.36
C ASP A 305 7.74 -18.09 -4.27
N ILE A 306 6.98 -17.45 -5.16
CA ILE A 306 6.83 -15.99 -5.21
C ILE A 306 5.40 -15.67 -4.81
N ALA A 307 5.24 -15.09 -3.63
CA ALA A 307 3.93 -14.79 -3.04
C ALA A 307 3.64 -13.28 -2.96
N CYS A 308 4.64 -12.44 -3.22
CA CYS A 308 4.55 -10.98 -3.12
C CYS A 308 4.58 -10.33 -4.50
N ASN A 309 3.73 -9.32 -4.70
CA ASN A 309 3.64 -8.52 -5.91
C ASN A 309 3.78 -7.02 -5.62
N ARG A 310 4.36 -6.31 -6.59
CA ARG A 310 4.21 -4.87 -6.79
C ARG A 310 3.94 -4.63 -8.28
N GLN A 311 2.88 -3.90 -8.63
CA GLN A 311 2.59 -3.52 -10.01
C GLN A 311 3.56 -2.44 -10.48
N HIS A 312 4.19 -2.63 -11.64
CA HIS A 312 4.98 -1.59 -12.28
C HIS A 312 4.10 -0.36 -12.56
N PHE A 313 4.65 0.83 -12.30
CA PHE A 313 3.90 2.09 -12.28
C PHE A 313 2.74 2.15 -11.26
N LEU A 314 2.63 1.21 -10.31
CA LEU A 314 1.49 1.11 -9.38
C LEU A 314 0.14 0.99 -10.09
N ARG A 315 0.16 0.32 -11.25
CA ARG A 315 -0.97 0.25 -12.17
C ARG A 315 -2.00 -0.79 -11.71
N ILE A 316 -2.82 -0.39 -10.73
CA ILE A 316 -3.95 -1.18 -10.24
C ILE A 316 -5.21 -0.78 -11.01
N VAL A 317 -5.91 -1.78 -11.55
CA VAL A 317 -7.25 -1.70 -12.12
C VAL A 317 -8.13 -2.68 -11.37
N LEU A 318 -8.99 -2.18 -10.48
CA LEU A 318 -9.88 -3.03 -9.68
C LEU A 318 -11.11 -3.46 -10.49
N PRO A 319 -11.61 -4.69 -10.30
CA PRO A 319 -11.00 -5.78 -9.52
C PRO A 319 -9.96 -6.60 -10.31
N THR A 320 -9.83 -6.37 -11.63
CA THR A 320 -9.06 -7.18 -12.59
C THR A 320 -7.64 -7.50 -12.13
N THR A 321 -6.86 -6.49 -11.74
CA THR A 321 -5.47 -6.69 -11.30
C THR A 321 -5.39 -7.70 -10.15
N TYR A 322 -6.25 -7.57 -9.14
CA TYR A 322 -6.20 -8.41 -7.95
C TYR A 322 -6.75 -9.81 -8.18
N ARG A 323 -7.73 -9.98 -9.08
CA ARG A 323 -8.13 -11.31 -9.54
C ARG A 323 -6.98 -12.02 -10.26
N ASN A 324 -6.28 -11.33 -11.17
CA ASN A 324 -5.11 -11.89 -11.87
C ASN A 324 -3.99 -12.31 -10.88
N LEU A 325 -3.78 -11.54 -9.81
CA LEU A 325 -2.83 -11.91 -8.75
C LEU A 325 -3.26 -13.20 -8.03
N ILE A 326 -4.53 -13.28 -7.62
CA ILE A 326 -5.09 -14.45 -6.92
C ILE A 326 -4.99 -15.71 -7.78
N GLU A 327 -5.33 -15.62 -9.06
CA GLU A 327 -5.25 -16.73 -10.03
C GLU A 327 -3.81 -17.27 -10.23
N ASN A 328 -2.80 -16.48 -9.83
CA ASN A 328 -1.39 -16.83 -9.93
C ASN A 328 -0.73 -17.04 -8.55
N ASP A 329 -1.53 -17.41 -7.54
CA ASP A 329 -1.10 -17.74 -6.18
C ASP A 329 -0.33 -16.62 -5.45
N ILE A 330 -0.50 -15.36 -5.87
CA ILE A 330 0.02 -14.22 -5.12
C ILE A 330 -0.87 -13.98 -3.91
N THR A 331 -0.27 -13.95 -2.73
CA THR A 331 -0.97 -13.77 -1.45
C THR A 331 -0.80 -12.38 -0.86
N ALA A 332 0.18 -11.59 -1.33
CA ALA A 332 0.45 -10.25 -0.83
C ALA A 332 0.75 -9.25 -1.95
N ASP A 333 -0.03 -8.16 -2.02
CA ASP A 333 0.21 -7.04 -2.93
C ASP A 333 0.67 -5.81 -2.16
N TYR A 334 1.71 -5.14 -2.65
CA TYR A 334 2.29 -3.94 -2.03
C TYR A 334 2.04 -2.68 -2.87
N SER A 335 1.10 -2.71 -3.81
CA SER A 335 0.91 -1.68 -4.83
C SER A 335 -0.03 -0.55 -4.40
N MET A 336 -0.73 -0.71 -3.28
CA MET A 336 -1.76 0.21 -2.81
C MET A 336 -1.16 1.51 -2.25
N GLY A 337 -0.90 2.45 -3.14
CA GLY A 337 -0.54 3.84 -2.87
C GLY A 337 -0.76 4.68 -4.12
N TYR A 338 -0.53 5.98 -4.03
CA TYR A 338 -0.58 6.88 -5.19
C TYR A 338 0.82 7.19 -5.68
N ALA A 339 0.98 7.30 -7.00
CA ALA A 339 2.24 7.76 -7.58
C ALA A 339 2.41 9.28 -7.46
N ALA A 340 1.32 10.05 -7.59
CA ALA A 340 1.36 11.51 -7.67
C ALA A 340 1.36 12.21 -6.31
N LEU A 341 0.88 11.56 -5.24
CA LEU A 341 0.74 12.14 -3.91
C LEU A 341 1.18 11.14 -2.83
N PRO A 342 1.92 11.57 -1.80
CA PRO A 342 2.24 10.74 -0.66
C PRO A 342 1.02 10.65 0.27
N GLY A 343 0.98 9.63 1.12
CA GLY A 343 -0.11 9.38 2.06
C GLY A 343 -0.78 8.02 1.87
N PHE A 344 -1.95 7.85 2.49
CA PHE A 344 -2.64 6.58 2.62
C PHE A 344 -3.79 6.48 1.61
N ARG A 345 -3.54 5.90 0.43
CA ARG A 345 -4.56 5.73 -0.63
C ARG A 345 -5.83 5.06 -0.13
N ALA A 346 -5.71 4.01 0.68
CA ALA A 346 -6.86 3.31 1.29
C ALA A 346 -7.20 3.83 2.70
N GLY A 347 -6.68 4.99 3.11
CA GLY A 347 -6.87 5.58 4.43
C GLY A 347 -6.31 4.76 5.59
N ILE A 348 -5.49 3.73 5.31
CA ILE A 348 -5.07 2.72 6.27
C ILE A 348 -3.56 2.44 6.16
N CYS A 349 -2.91 2.20 7.30
CA CYS A 349 -1.50 1.78 7.42
C CYS A 349 -1.33 0.38 8.04
N SER A 350 -2.44 -0.33 8.26
CA SER A 350 -2.46 -1.77 8.53
C SER A 350 -2.69 -2.51 7.21
N SER A 351 -2.13 -3.72 7.09
CA SER A 351 -2.52 -4.60 5.99
C SER A 351 -3.94 -5.09 6.17
N TYR A 352 -4.64 -5.38 5.08
CA TYR A 352 -6.04 -5.82 5.06
C TYR A 352 -6.30 -6.73 3.85
N ASN A 353 -7.39 -7.48 3.83
CA ASN A 353 -7.69 -8.37 2.71
C ASN A 353 -8.39 -7.61 1.59
N PHE A 354 -8.17 -7.99 0.35
CA PHE A 354 -8.96 -7.49 -0.76
C PHE A 354 -10.42 -7.99 -0.67
N TYR A 355 -11.38 -7.07 -0.67
CA TYR A 355 -12.79 -7.35 -0.87
C TYR A 355 -13.18 -7.05 -2.31
N ASP A 356 -13.63 -8.08 -3.02
CA ASP A 356 -14.11 -7.97 -4.39
C ASP A 356 -15.56 -7.48 -4.37
N LEU A 357 -15.79 -6.21 -4.74
CA LEU A 357 -17.12 -5.60 -4.67
C LEU A 357 -18.11 -6.20 -5.67
N ASP A 358 -17.65 -6.60 -6.86
CA ASP A 358 -18.55 -7.19 -7.86
C ASP A 358 -19.08 -8.54 -7.39
N LEU A 359 -18.23 -9.32 -6.70
CA LEU A 359 -18.56 -10.65 -6.18
C LEU A 359 -19.11 -10.62 -4.75
N GLU A 360 -19.07 -9.46 -4.07
CA GLU A 360 -19.44 -9.28 -2.66
C GLU A 360 -18.75 -10.30 -1.73
N VAL A 361 -17.44 -10.51 -1.94
CA VAL A 361 -16.67 -11.53 -1.21
C VAL A 361 -15.31 -11.01 -0.77
N GLU A 362 -14.94 -11.35 0.46
CA GLU A 362 -13.58 -11.20 0.95
C GLU A 362 -12.67 -12.29 0.38
N THR A 363 -11.53 -11.89 -0.17
CA THR A 363 -10.52 -12.81 -0.71
C THR A 363 -9.37 -13.01 0.28
N LYS A 364 -8.44 -13.92 -0.05
CA LYS A 364 -7.22 -14.15 0.75
C LYS A 364 -6.03 -13.27 0.34
N LEU A 365 -6.17 -12.44 -0.71
CA LEU A 365 -5.10 -11.53 -1.13
C LEU A 365 -4.95 -10.42 -0.09
N ARG A 366 -3.78 -10.35 0.54
CA ARG A 366 -3.46 -9.31 1.52
C ARG A 366 -2.88 -8.08 0.83
N ILE A 367 -3.50 -6.93 1.05
CA ILE A 367 -3.02 -5.63 0.58
C ILE A 367 -2.15 -5.00 1.68
N HIS A 368 -0.96 -4.57 1.29
CA HIS A 368 0.03 -3.88 2.11
C HIS A 368 0.22 -2.45 1.57
N PRO A 369 -0.54 -1.46 2.06
CA PRO A 369 -0.44 -0.11 1.55
C PRO A 369 0.90 0.53 1.92
N PHE A 370 1.44 1.34 1.01
CA PHE A 370 2.64 2.14 1.25
C PHE A 370 2.29 3.62 1.35
N ALA A 371 3.06 4.37 2.13
CA ALA A 371 2.76 5.77 2.44
C ALA A 371 3.58 6.76 1.61
N VAL A 372 4.77 6.37 1.17
CA VAL A 372 5.69 7.28 0.47
C VAL A 372 6.53 6.55 -0.57
N MET A 373 6.80 7.23 -1.68
CA MET A 373 7.67 6.78 -2.75
C MET A 373 8.66 7.90 -3.12
N ASP A 374 9.91 7.54 -3.35
CA ASP A 374 10.96 8.47 -3.81
C ASP A 374 10.58 9.25 -5.08
N GLY A 375 10.07 8.55 -6.11
CA GLY A 375 9.58 9.16 -7.33
C GLY A 375 8.41 10.12 -7.11
N THR A 376 7.53 9.85 -6.14
CA THR A 376 6.44 10.79 -5.78
C THR A 376 7.00 12.12 -5.31
N LEU A 377 7.94 12.07 -4.37
CA LEU A 377 8.51 13.26 -3.77
C LEU A 377 9.41 14.03 -4.76
N ASN A 378 10.22 13.32 -5.56
CA ASN A 378 11.15 13.94 -6.51
C ASN A 378 10.48 14.33 -7.82
N ASP A 379 9.89 13.37 -8.53
CA ASP A 379 9.48 13.54 -9.93
C ASP A 379 8.08 14.15 -10.06
N TYR A 380 7.15 13.76 -9.18
CA TYR A 380 5.77 14.27 -9.23
C TYR A 380 5.62 15.59 -8.47
N MET A 381 6.24 15.71 -7.29
CA MET A 381 6.12 16.92 -6.46
C MET A 381 7.28 17.92 -6.65
N GLY A 382 8.41 17.51 -7.22
CA GLY A 382 9.56 18.40 -7.42
C GLY A 382 10.22 18.88 -6.11
N LEU A 383 10.10 18.11 -5.02
CA LEU A 383 10.60 18.53 -3.71
C LEU A 383 12.12 18.51 -3.64
N THR A 384 12.66 19.42 -2.83
CA THR A 384 14.07 19.34 -2.43
C THR A 384 14.29 18.18 -1.44
N PRO A 385 15.52 17.67 -1.30
CA PRO A 385 15.85 16.68 -0.28
C PRO A 385 15.42 17.08 1.14
N THR A 386 15.50 18.37 1.49
CA THR A 386 15.10 18.86 2.81
C THR A 386 13.58 18.76 3.00
N ASP A 387 12.81 19.31 2.06
CA ASP A 387 11.34 19.31 2.13
C ASP A 387 10.78 17.87 2.11
N ALA A 388 11.38 17.00 1.28
CA ALA A 388 11.03 15.59 1.19
C ALA A 388 11.11 14.89 2.57
N ILE A 389 12.13 15.20 3.37
CA ILE A 389 12.31 14.61 4.71
C ILE A 389 11.22 15.09 5.66
N GLU A 390 10.81 16.36 5.61
CA GLU A 390 9.74 16.88 6.45
C GLU A 390 8.41 16.16 6.17
N HIS A 391 8.08 15.96 4.89
CA HIS A 391 6.92 15.17 4.48
C HIS A 391 6.99 13.72 4.98
N ILE A 392 8.15 13.08 4.86
CA ILE A 392 8.38 11.70 5.32
C ILE A 392 8.18 11.60 6.84
N LYS A 393 8.77 12.51 7.63
CA LYS A 393 8.67 12.52 9.09
C LYS A 393 7.23 12.68 9.55
N ALA A 394 6.48 13.61 8.95
CA ALA A 394 5.08 13.81 9.26
C ALA A 394 4.25 12.52 9.05
N LEU A 395 4.47 11.80 7.95
CA LEU A 395 3.79 10.53 7.71
C LEU A 395 4.20 9.43 8.71
N ILE A 396 5.49 9.35 9.06
CA ILE A 396 5.97 8.40 10.08
C ILE A 396 5.30 8.66 11.42
N ASP A 397 5.18 9.92 11.83
CA ASP A 397 4.55 10.31 13.10
C ASP A 397 3.07 9.90 13.14
N GLU A 398 2.33 10.11 12.05
CA GLU A 398 0.94 9.67 11.97
C GLU A 398 0.80 8.14 12.06
N VAL A 399 1.74 7.37 11.52
CA VAL A 399 1.75 5.90 11.68
C VAL A 399 2.13 5.47 13.11
N LYS A 400 3.09 6.17 13.74
CA LYS A 400 3.50 5.91 15.13
C LYS A 400 2.35 6.16 16.11
N LYS A 401 1.56 7.23 15.91
CA LYS A 401 0.36 7.54 16.74
C LYS A 401 -0.66 6.41 16.81
N VAL A 402 -0.70 5.53 15.80
CA VAL A 402 -1.66 4.41 15.71
C VAL A 402 -1.02 3.03 15.78
N ASP A 403 0.27 2.94 16.16
CA ASP A 403 1.05 1.69 16.18
C ASP A 403 0.87 0.86 14.88
N GLY A 404 0.92 1.57 13.76
CA GLY A 404 0.72 1.05 12.42
C GLY A 404 1.98 0.43 11.79
N THR A 405 1.91 0.14 10.49
CA THR A 405 3.08 -0.26 9.71
C THR A 405 3.38 0.79 8.66
N PHE A 406 4.56 1.41 8.76
CA PHE A 406 5.05 2.36 7.76
C PHE A 406 5.78 1.58 6.67
N ILE A 407 5.28 1.65 5.44
CA ILE A 407 5.91 1.04 4.27
C ILE A 407 6.35 2.15 3.32
N SER A 408 7.62 2.13 2.92
CA SER A 408 8.20 3.08 1.97
C SER A 408 8.66 2.38 0.70
N LEU A 409 8.51 3.04 -0.45
CA LEU A 409 8.94 2.58 -1.76
C LEU A 409 10.14 3.37 -2.25
N TRP A 410 11.22 2.67 -2.59
CA TRP A 410 12.43 3.27 -3.15
C TRP A 410 12.89 2.50 -4.38
N HIS A 411 13.56 3.16 -5.30
CA HIS A 411 14.21 2.52 -6.44
C HIS A 411 15.71 2.45 -6.18
N ASN A 412 16.38 1.41 -6.67
CA ASN A 412 17.84 1.31 -6.51
C ASN A 412 18.58 2.52 -7.11
N GLU A 413 18.03 3.11 -8.17
CA GLU A 413 18.60 4.30 -8.82
C GLU A 413 18.50 5.58 -7.97
N SER A 414 17.53 5.70 -7.05
CA SER A 414 17.41 6.90 -6.22
C SER A 414 18.49 6.99 -5.15
N LEU A 415 19.13 5.87 -4.83
CA LEU A 415 20.27 5.79 -3.93
C LEU A 415 21.61 6.03 -4.64
N SER A 416 21.59 6.34 -5.94
CA SER A 416 22.81 6.61 -6.72
C SER A 416 23.49 7.93 -6.35
N ASP A 417 22.74 8.87 -5.77
CA ASP A 417 23.16 10.24 -5.48
C ASP A 417 23.61 11.03 -6.73
N GLN A 418 23.09 10.66 -7.91
CA GLN A 418 23.48 11.24 -9.19
C GLN A 418 22.29 11.83 -9.96
N LYS A 419 22.58 12.82 -10.82
CA LYS A 419 21.58 13.49 -11.67
C LYS A 419 20.41 14.01 -10.83
N ARG A 420 19.17 13.68 -11.21
CA ARG A 420 17.95 14.03 -10.48
C ARG A 420 17.89 13.47 -9.05
N TRP A 421 18.72 12.47 -8.73
CA TRP A 421 18.75 11.82 -7.42
C TRP A 421 19.86 12.38 -6.50
N LYS A 422 20.49 13.49 -6.86
CA LYS A 422 21.47 14.15 -5.97
C LYS A 422 20.81 14.58 -4.65
N GLY A 423 21.41 14.21 -3.53
CA GLY A 423 20.91 14.39 -2.16
C GLY A 423 19.98 13.28 -1.66
N TRP A 424 19.44 12.42 -2.53
CA TRP A 424 18.39 11.47 -2.16
C TRP A 424 18.88 10.28 -1.34
N LYS A 425 20.16 9.93 -1.45
CA LYS A 425 20.78 8.95 -0.54
C LYS A 425 20.65 9.41 0.93
N ASN A 426 20.86 10.70 1.19
CA ASN A 426 20.74 11.28 2.53
C ASN A 426 19.29 11.33 3.01
N VAL A 427 18.33 11.58 2.10
CA VAL A 427 16.90 11.48 2.40
C VAL A 427 16.56 10.07 2.88
N TYR A 428 17.06 9.05 2.19
CA TYR A 428 16.80 7.67 2.56
C TYR A 428 17.42 7.28 3.91
N GLU A 429 18.66 7.68 4.17
CA GLU A 429 19.32 7.42 5.46
C GLU A 429 18.58 8.09 6.63
N GLN A 430 18.18 9.35 6.48
CA GLN A 430 17.39 10.05 7.50
C GLN A 430 15.99 9.46 7.68
N LEU A 431 15.35 8.98 6.61
CA LEU A 431 14.10 8.23 6.70
C LEU A 431 14.29 6.99 7.59
N ILE A 432 15.31 6.18 7.31
CA ILE A 432 15.56 4.95 8.08
C ILE A 432 15.78 5.30 9.55
N GLU A 433 16.66 6.26 9.84
CA GLU A 433 16.99 6.67 11.22
C GLU A 433 15.77 7.17 11.98
N TYR A 434 14.92 7.99 11.35
CA TYR A 434 13.71 8.50 11.97
C TYR A 434 12.62 7.44 12.14
N ALA A 435 12.52 6.51 11.18
CA ALA A 435 11.53 5.44 11.21
C ALA A 435 11.83 4.41 12.33
N ILE A 436 13.10 4.11 12.59
CA ILE A 436 13.48 3.11 13.61
C ILE A 436 13.67 3.67 15.01
N ALA A 437 13.82 4.99 15.14
CA ALA A 437 13.83 5.71 16.43
C ALA A 437 12.48 5.58 17.12
#